data_AF-A0A967D489-F1
#
_entry.id   AF-A0A967D489-F1
#
_cell.length_a   1.000
_cell.length_b   1.000
_cell.length_c   1.000
_cell.angle_alpha   90.00
_cell.angle_beta   90.00
_cell.angle_gamma   90.00
#
_symmetry.space_group_name_H-M   'P 1'
#
loop_
_entity.id
_entity.type
_entity.pdbx_description
1 polymer ?
#
loop_
_entity_poly.entity_id
_entity_poly.type
_entity_poly.pdbx_seq_one_letter_code
_entity_poly.pdbx_strand_id
1 'polypeptide(L)'
;GDTARFGATLMRTLAPLQLTLAVLAAAMTAAVAVSVEKDRRTLELLLLSRLTERELVLGKLAASLLRVLLMLLSAIPVFGLAALFGGVTVPQLVRLFVVTTAAALAAASIANTVAFWKDTTFQAVAITAFALVAWVVLGEAIVSWQGPAIAAQLSPARAMFAALAPAGGGLLSFLGVCLAVIAGTNLLAIRRVRAWNMAREARRAAQARAQAGPASRRPARQVWANPVLWREICTNAYGRTIVIVRLAWLLLFAAAVAGVMAEARADRPDRFAVAVAVIPMALASLLAVTALAVTSITTERDRGSLDLLLVSDLEAKEFIWGKLFGVLVVAREVVLLPLLLCVALVASGVASLENGLYLVLGTAILLFFAAVLGIHVGLSYPSSRRAIGVGLGTIAFLFIGVATAMRIMVAFGSSFELQLAPFLAVIVGGAIGLYAALSARNPSPAIGWASALLPALTFVGITGFLQGNTLQVLLVAAVAYGFATVALLVPAIGAFDLLTGRTTAGE
;
A
#
# COMPACT_ATOMS: atom_id res chain seq x y z
N GLY A 1 -29.41 -22.31 -14.75
CA GLY A 1 -30.01 -21.14 -15.40
C GLY A 1 -29.03 -19.99 -15.44
N ASP A 2 -29.30 -18.99 -16.27
CA ASP A 2 -28.40 -17.84 -16.47
C ASP A 2 -28.27 -16.97 -15.21
N THR A 3 -29.30 -16.92 -14.37
CA THR A 3 -29.26 -16.29 -13.03
C THR A 3 -28.21 -16.92 -12.12
N ALA A 4 -28.11 -18.25 -12.10
CA ALA A 4 -27.10 -18.95 -11.31
C ALA A 4 -25.67 -18.72 -11.85
N ARG A 5 -25.49 -18.60 -13.17
CA ARG A 5 -24.20 -18.22 -13.75
C ARG A 5 -23.84 -16.78 -13.38
N PHE A 6 -24.82 -15.88 -13.39
CA PHE A 6 -24.66 -14.50 -12.97
C PHE A 6 -24.19 -14.41 -11.50
N GLY A 7 -24.89 -15.06 -10.56
CA GLY A 7 -24.51 -15.07 -9.14
C GLY A 7 -23.11 -15.65 -8.90
N ALA A 8 -22.75 -16.76 -9.56
CA ALA A 8 -21.42 -17.35 -9.47
C ALA A 8 -20.31 -16.41 -10.01
N THR A 9 -20.59 -15.70 -11.10
CA THR A 9 -19.65 -14.77 -11.72
C THR A 9 -19.45 -13.53 -10.84
N LEU A 10 -20.54 -12.96 -10.33
CA LEU A 10 -20.52 -11.84 -9.41
C LEU A 10 -19.71 -12.19 -8.14
N MET A 11 -19.90 -13.39 -7.58
CA MET A 11 -19.11 -13.88 -6.44
C MET A 11 -17.61 -14.01 -6.74
N ARG A 12 -17.24 -14.53 -7.92
CA ARG A 12 -15.85 -14.63 -8.37
C ARG A 12 -15.19 -13.26 -8.58
N THR A 13 -15.97 -12.21 -8.85
CA THR A 13 -15.47 -10.84 -8.94
C THR A 13 -15.37 -10.13 -7.59
N LEU A 14 -16.35 -10.31 -6.70
CA LEU A 14 -16.38 -9.63 -5.39
C LEU A 14 -15.44 -10.25 -4.36
N ALA A 15 -15.24 -11.57 -4.39
CA ALA A 15 -14.40 -12.25 -3.40
C ALA A 15 -12.93 -11.75 -3.37
N PRO A 16 -12.20 -11.62 -4.50
CA PRO A 16 -10.85 -11.07 -4.50
C PRO A 16 -10.78 -9.64 -3.98
N LEU A 17 -11.80 -8.83 -4.29
CA LEU A 17 -11.90 -7.44 -3.81
C LEU A 17 -12.05 -7.42 -2.28
N GLN A 18 -12.97 -8.19 -1.72
CA GLN A 18 -13.16 -8.29 -0.28
C GLN A 18 -11.89 -8.77 0.42
N LEU A 19 -11.24 -9.82 -0.09
CA LEU A 19 -10.00 -10.35 0.47
C LEU A 19 -8.90 -9.29 0.51
N THR A 20 -8.67 -8.63 -0.63
CA THR A 20 -7.59 -7.65 -0.76
C THR A 20 -7.83 -6.44 0.15
N LEU A 21 -9.06 -5.91 0.16
CA LEU A 21 -9.43 -4.80 1.03
C LEU A 21 -9.31 -5.18 2.52
N ALA A 22 -9.77 -6.38 2.90
CA ALA A 22 -9.71 -6.82 4.29
C ALA A 22 -8.27 -7.02 4.79
N VAL A 23 -7.43 -7.68 3.99
CA VAL A 23 -6.02 -7.92 4.32
C VAL A 23 -5.24 -6.61 4.40
N LEU A 24 -5.40 -5.71 3.41
CA LEU A 24 -4.73 -4.40 3.42
C LEU A 24 -5.23 -3.53 4.58
N ALA A 25 -6.54 -3.45 4.81
CA ALA A 25 -7.10 -2.67 5.91
C ALA A 25 -6.59 -3.18 7.26
N ALA A 26 -6.59 -4.50 7.48
CA ALA A 26 -6.13 -5.11 8.72
C ALA A 26 -4.65 -4.87 9.00
N ALA A 27 -3.82 -5.04 7.98
CA ALA A 27 -2.40 -4.75 8.10
C ALA A 27 -2.14 -3.26 8.40
N MET A 28 -2.85 -2.37 7.70
CA MET A 28 -2.67 -0.93 7.86
C MET A 28 -3.15 -0.41 9.21
N THR A 29 -4.35 -0.81 9.66
CA THR A 29 -4.87 -0.35 10.95
C THR A 29 -4.01 -0.86 12.11
N ALA A 30 -3.51 -2.10 12.02
CA ALA A 30 -2.62 -2.68 13.03
C ALA A 30 -1.25 -1.98 13.07
N ALA A 31 -0.61 -1.78 11.91
CA ALA A 31 0.69 -1.10 11.84
C ALA A 31 0.61 0.33 12.39
N VAL A 32 -0.42 1.08 11.98
CA VAL A 32 -0.62 2.48 12.38
C VAL A 32 -1.03 2.59 13.86
N ALA A 33 -1.82 1.66 14.40
CA ALA A 33 -2.26 1.69 15.80
C ALA A 33 -1.09 1.67 16.78
N VAL A 34 -0.03 0.89 16.49
CA VAL A 34 1.19 0.84 17.32
C VAL A 34 2.12 2.00 16.99
N SER A 35 2.31 2.32 15.71
CA SER A 35 3.31 3.31 15.33
C SER A 35 2.95 4.73 15.81
N VAL A 36 1.66 5.06 15.91
CA VAL A 36 1.21 6.35 16.46
C VAL A 36 1.50 6.48 17.95
N GLU A 37 1.37 5.40 18.72
CA GLU A 37 1.74 5.40 20.14
C GLU A 37 3.26 5.59 20.31
N LYS A 38 4.04 5.06 19.38
CA LYS A 38 5.49 5.28 19.33
C LYS A 38 5.82 6.72 18.97
N ASP A 39 5.16 7.26 17.95
CA ASP A 39 5.39 8.64 17.48
C ASP A 39 5.03 9.65 18.58
N ARG A 40 3.99 9.37 19.37
CA ARG A 40 3.54 10.20 20.51
C ARG A 40 4.28 9.94 21.83
N ARG A 41 5.22 8.99 21.87
CA ARG A 41 5.92 8.53 23.09
C ARG A 41 5.00 7.99 24.20
N THR A 42 3.76 7.65 23.87
CA THR A 42 2.79 7.07 24.81
C THR A 42 2.98 5.56 24.97
N LEU A 43 3.65 4.89 24.02
CA LEU A 43 4.02 3.47 24.17
C LEU A 43 4.93 3.23 25.38
N GLU A 44 5.84 4.18 25.67
CA GLU A 44 6.78 4.10 26.80
C GLU A 44 6.01 4.11 28.13
N LEU A 45 5.03 5.00 28.26
CA LEU A 45 4.13 5.06 29.42
C LEU A 45 3.31 3.77 29.60
N LEU A 46 2.84 3.17 28.49
CA LEU A 46 2.13 1.89 28.53
C LEU A 46 3.03 0.74 29.00
N LEU A 47 4.31 0.74 28.66
CA LEU A 47 5.28 -0.28 29.09
C LEU A 47 5.67 -0.17 30.58
N LEU A 48 5.58 1.04 31.16
CA LEU A 48 5.82 1.29 32.59
C LEU A 48 4.60 1.00 33.47
N SER A 49 3.41 0.93 32.87
CA SER A 49 2.17 0.62 33.57
C SER A 49 2.10 -0.85 34.03
N ARG A 50 1.08 -1.19 34.83
CA ARG A 50 0.83 -2.57 35.30
C ARG A 50 0.31 -3.53 34.21
N LEU A 51 0.29 -3.12 32.94
CA LEU A 51 -0.15 -3.96 31.83
C LEU A 51 0.85 -5.09 31.55
N THR A 52 0.33 -6.30 31.36
CA THR A 52 1.15 -7.43 30.90
C THR A 52 1.47 -7.29 29.42
N GLU A 53 2.59 -7.89 28.99
CA GLU A 53 3.01 -7.87 27.57
C GLU A 53 1.94 -8.47 26.65
N ARG A 54 1.20 -9.47 27.15
CA ARG A 54 0.11 -10.14 26.44
C ARG A 54 -1.08 -9.21 26.26
N GLU A 55 -1.51 -8.54 27.32
CA GLU A 55 -2.59 -7.55 27.28
C GLU A 55 -2.28 -6.41 26.33
N LEU A 56 -1.03 -5.91 26.34
CA LEU A 56 -0.60 -4.85 25.44
C LEU A 56 -0.67 -5.29 23.97
N VAL A 57 -0.05 -6.41 23.62
CA VAL A 57 0.05 -6.88 22.23
C VAL A 57 -1.32 -7.32 21.68
N LEU A 58 -2.05 -8.13 22.44
CA LEU A 58 -3.36 -8.65 22.02
C LEU A 58 -4.45 -7.57 22.08
N GLY A 59 -4.40 -6.67 23.06
CA GLY A 59 -5.33 -5.54 23.17
C GLY A 59 -5.18 -4.59 21.97
N LYS A 60 -3.95 -4.27 21.55
CA LYS A 60 -3.71 -3.47 20.35
C LYS A 60 -4.16 -4.17 19.07
N LEU A 61 -3.89 -5.48 18.96
CA LEU A 61 -4.35 -6.28 17.83
C LEU A 61 -5.88 -6.28 17.74
N ALA A 62 -6.58 -6.58 18.84
CA ALA A 62 -8.04 -6.60 18.89
C ALA A 62 -8.66 -5.24 18.54
N ALA A 63 -8.12 -4.15 19.10
CA ALA A 63 -8.59 -2.80 18.80
C ALA A 63 -8.40 -2.41 17.32
N SER A 64 -7.32 -2.87 16.69
CA SER A 64 -7.06 -2.61 15.27
C SER A 64 -7.96 -3.41 14.32
N LEU A 65 -8.40 -4.59 14.75
CA LEU A 65 -9.25 -5.50 13.98
C LEU A 65 -10.73 -5.14 14.03
N LEU A 66 -11.18 -4.42 15.06
CA LEU A 66 -12.59 -4.06 15.22
C LEU A 66 -13.18 -3.41 13.96
N ARG A 67 -12.47 -2.45 13.36
CA ARG A 67 -12.91 -1.78 12.13
C ARG A 67 -12.98 -2.73 10.92
N VAL A 68 -12.08 -3.70 10.85
CA VAL A 68 -12.05 -4.68 9.76
C VAL A 68 -13.16 -5.70 9.90
N LEU A 69 -13.43 -6.16 11.13
CA LEU A 69 -14.54 -7.07 11.41
C LEU A 69 -15.89 -6.39 11.13
N LEU A 70 -16.04 -5.11 11.48
CA LEU A 70 -17.22 -4.33 11.12
C LEU A 70 -17.36 -4.17 9.61
N MET A 71 -16.25 -3.93 8.89
CA MET A 71 -16.25 -3.89 7.42
C MET A 71 -16.72 -5.24 6.83
N LEU A 72 -16.21 -6.36 7.32
CA LEU A 72 -16.64 -7.69 6.87
C LEU A 72 -18.09 -7.98 7.22
N LEU A 73 -18.55 -7.62 8.42
CA LEU A 73 -19.94 -7.79 8.83
C LEU A 73 -20.88 -6.97 7.93
N SER A 74 -20.48 -5.74 7.57
CA SER A 74 -21.22 -4.89 6.64
C SER A 74 -21.25 -5.42 5.20
N ALA A 75 -20.32 -6.29 4.82
CA ALA A 75 -20.30 -6.93 3.52
C ALA A 75 -21.26 -8.14 3.43
N ILE A 76 -21.67 -8.73 4.56
CA ILE A 76 -22.55 -9.92 4.57
C ILE A 76 -23.86 -9.67 3.80
N PRO A 77 -24.61 -8.56 3.99
CA PRO A 77 -25.83 -8.33 3.23
C PRO A 77 -25.59 -8.24 1.72
N VAL A 78 -24.50 -7.59 1.30
CA VAL A 78 -24.14 -7.44 -0.12
C VAL A 78 -23.88 -8.80 -0.76
N PHE A 79 -23.10 -9.64 -0.08
CA PHE A 79 -22.80 -10.99 -0.56
C PHE A 79 -23.99 -11.96 -0.41
N GLY A 80 -24.87 -11.73 0.56
CA GLY A 80 -26.13 -12.46 0.72
C GLY A 80 -27.07 -12.20 -0.45
N LEU A 81 -27.24 -10.93 -0.84
CA LEU A 81 -28.00 -10.54 -2.03
C LEU A 81 -27.40 -11.14 -3.30
N ALA A 82 -26.07 -11.15 -3.43
CA ALA A 82 -25.38 -11.83 -4.53
C ALA A 82 -25.70 -13.33 -4.61
N ALA A 83 -25.79 -14.00 -3.46
CA ALA A 83 -26.11 -15.43 -3.39
C ALA A 83 -27.58 -15.75 -3.74
N LEU A 84 -28.51 -14.79 -3.61
CA LEU A 84 -29.92 -14.97 -3.99
C LEU A 84 -30.12 -15.19 -5.49
N PHE A 85 -29.22 -14.69 -6.34
CA PHE A 85 -29.23 -14.96 -7.78
C PHE A 85 -28.95 -16.44 -8.11
N GLY A 86 -28.49 -17.23 -7.13
CA GLY A 86 -28.14 -18.64 -7.28
C GLY A 86 -26.69 -18.86 -7.71
N GLY A 87 -26.29 -20.13 -7.83
CA GLY A 87 -24.95 -20.52 -8.28
C GLY A 87 -23.86 -20.54 -7.20
N VAL A 88 -24.17 -20.09 -5.98
CA VAL A 88 -23.31 -20.20 -4.79
C VAL A 88 -24.13 -20.71 -3.61
N THR A 89 -23.59 -21.68 -2.87
CA THR A 89 -24.26 -22.24 -1.70
C THR A 89 -23.91 -21.48 -0.42
N VAL A 90 -24.80 -21.47 0.57
CA VAL A 90 -24.53 -20.81 1.88
C VAL A 90 -23.23 -21.32 2.52
N PRO A 91 -22.89 -22.63 2.50
CA PRO A 91 -21.58 -23.10 2.97
C PRO A 91 -20.39 -22.47 2.22
N GLN A 92 -20.46 -22.27 0.90
CA GLN A 92 -19.39 -21.59 0.16
C GLN A 92 -19.21 -20.15 0.64
N LEU A 93 -20.31 -19.45 0.90
CA LEU A 93 -20.28 -18.09 1.40
C LEU A 93 -19.65 -18.01 2.80
N VAL A 94 -20.04 -18.91 3.70
CA VAL A 94 -19.44 -18.99 5.04
C VAL A 94 -17.94 -19.28 4.96
N ARG A 95 -17.53 -20.24 4.11
CA ARG A 95 -16.10 -20.55 3.90
C ARG A 95 -15.32 -19.34 3.40
N LEU A 96 -15.88 -18.56 2.47
CA LEU A 96 -15.25 -17.34 1.96
C LEU A 96 -15.01 -16.31 3.07
N PHE A 97 -16.01 -16.04 3.91
CA PHE A 97 -15.88 -15.10 5.02
C PHE A 97 -14.87 -15.59 6.07
N VAL A 98 -14.86 -16.90 6.37
CA VAL A 98 -13.90 -17.50 7.30
C VAL A 98 -12.47 -17.39 6.78
N VAL A 99 -12.22 -17.74 5.51
CA VAL A 99 -10.90 -17.58 4.86
C VAL A 99 -10.45 -16.12 4.89
N THR A 100 -11.34 -15.20 4.53
CA THR A 100 -11.03 -13.77 4.50
C THR A 100 -10.68 -13.23 5.90
N THR A 101 -11.46 -13.62 6.90
CA THR A 101 -11.25 -13.19 8.29
C THR A 101 -9.93 -13.74 8.82
N ALA A 102 -9.62 -15.01 8.55
CA ALA A 102 -8.35 -15.63 8.96
C ALA A 102 -7.14 -14.97 8.29
N ALA A 103 -7.22 -14.67 6.99
CA ALA A 103 -6.17 -13.96 6.27
C ALA A 103 -5.98 -12.53 6.82
N ALA A 104 -7.07 -11.81 7.09
CA ALA A 104 -7.01 -10.46 7.67
C ALA A 104 -6.42 -10.46 9.09
N LEU A 105 -6.79 -11.43 9.93
CA LEU A 105 -6.24 -11.64 11.27
C LEU A 105 -4.72 -11.89 11.23
N ALA A 106 -4.27 -12.76 10.33
CA ALA A 106 -2.86 -13.06 10.19
C ALA A 106 -2.06 -11.86 9.64
N ALA A 107 -2.62 -11.14 8.67
CA ALA A 107 -2.04 -9.90 8.16
C ALA A 107 -1.90 -8.83 9.26
N ALA A 108 -2.93 -8.64 10.08
CA ALA A 108 -2.87 -7.72 11.24
C ALA A 108 -1.84 -8.17 12.29
N SER A 109 -1.71 -9.47 12.55
CA SER A 109 -0.73 -9.97 13.52
C SER A 109 0.72 -9.77 13.05
N ILE A 110 0.99 -10.01 11.76
CA ILE A 110 2.28 -9.66 11.12
C ILE A 110 2.54 -8.16 11.29
N ALA A 111 1.57 -7.32 10.92
CA ALA A 111 1.69 -5.88 10.98
C ALA A 111 1.93 -5.34 12.40
N ASN A 112 1.18 -5.84 13.39
CA ASN A 112 1.31 -5.47 14.79
C ASN A 112 2.72 -5.82 15.32
N THR A 113 3.21 -7.02 15.00
CA THR A 113 4.55 -7.50 15.41
C THR A 113 5.65 -6.63 14.80
N VAL A 114 5.56 -6.39 13.49
CA VAL A 114 6.51 -5.55 12.76
C VAL A 114 6.48 -4.11 13.30
N ALA A 115 5.31 -3.58 13.63
CA ALA A 115 5.17 -2.25 14.21
C ALA A 115 5.76 -2.16 15.62
N PHE A 116 5.69 -3.21 16.45
CA PHE A 116 6.41 -3.25 17.74
C PHE A 116 7.92 -3.37 17.57
N TRP A 117 8.39 -4.03 16.51
CA TRP A 117 9.81 -4.17 16.22
C TRP A 117 10.44 -2.91 15.62
N LYS A 118 9.71 -2.18 14.76
CA LYS A 118 10.25 -1.04 14.02
C LYS A 118 9.98 0.31 14.65
N ASP A 119 10.87 1.22 14.30
CA ASP A 119 11.03 2.51 14.94
C ASP A 119 10.18 3.62 14.31
N THR A 120 9.85 3.43 13.03
CA THR A 120 9.14 4.41 12.21
C THR A 120 7.95 3.73 11.54
N THR A 121 6.85 4.46 11.44
CA THR A 121 5.62 4.03 10.77
C THR A 121 5.90 3.54 9.35
N PHE A 122 6.80 4.23 8.62
CA PHE A 122 7.26 3.80 7.30
C PHE A 122 7.86 2.40 7.29
N GLN A 123 8.88 2.14 8.12
CA GLN A 123 9.56 0.84 8.13
C GLN A 123 8.59 -0.26 8.50
N ALA A 124 7.63 0.03 9.39
CA ALA A 124 6.61 -0.93 9.75
C ALA A 124 5.71 -1.27 8.55
N VAL A 125 5.12 -0.25 7.91
CA VAL A 125 4.22 -0.42 6.75
C VAL A 125 4.94 -1.09 5.58
N ALA A 126 6.18 -0.69 5.25
CA ALA A 126 6.93 -1.26 4.13
C ALA A 126 7.27 -2.74 4.34
N ILE A 127 7.72 -3.11 5.54
CA ILE A 127 8.04 -4.52 5.86
C ILE A 127 6.76 -5.36 5.90
N THR A 128 5.66 -4.82 6.41
CA THR A 128 4.37 -5.51 6.37
C THR A 128 3.89 -5.70 4.94
N ALA A 129 3.94 -4.67 4.09
CA ALA A 129 3.56 -4.78 2.68
C ALA A 129 4.41 -5.84 1.96
N PHE A 130 5.74 -5.83 2.17
CA PHE A 130 6.62 -6.87 1.66
C PHE A 130 6.23 -8.26 2.19
N ALA A 131 5.94 -8.41 3.48
CA ALA A 131 5.56 -9.71 4.05
C ALA A 131 4.25 -10.25 3.46
N LEU A 132 3.25 -9.39 3.23
CA LEU A 132 1.99 -9.78 2.59
C LEU A 132 2.19 -10.18 1.13
N VAL A 133 3.01 -9.43 0.41
CA VAL A 133 3.36 -9.75 -0.97
C VAL A 133 4.14 -11.06 -1.04
N ALA A 134 5.14 -11.23 -0.18
CA ALA A 134 5.91 -12.46 -0.09
C ALA A 134 4.98 -13.65 0.24
N TRP A 135 3.98 -13.47 1.09
CA TRP A 135 2.97 -14.50 1.35
C TRP A 135 2.25 -14.92 0.05
N VAL A 136 1.74 -13.97 -0.73
CA VAL A 136 1.05 -14.28 -2.00
C VAL A 136 2.01 -14.93 -3.00
N VAL A 137 3.20 -14.37 -3.19
CA VAL A 137 4.21 -14.86 -4.14
C VAL A 137 4.69 -16.26 -3.78
N LEU A 138 4.99 -16.53 -2.51
CA LEU A 138 5.39 -17.86 -2.04
C LEU A 138 4.27 -18.87 -2.30
N GLY A 139 3.02 -18.48 -2.03
CA GLY A 139 1.85 -19.30 -2.30
C GLY A 139 1.72 -19.69 -3.77
N GLU A 140 2.04 -18.79 -4.69
CA GLU A 140 2.05 -19.07 -6.14
C GLU A 140 3.29 -19.87 -6.58
N ALA A 141 4.47 -19.60 -6.00
CA ALA A 141 5.68 -20.36 -6.28
C ALA A 141 5.53 -21.85 -5.92
N ILE A 142 4.89 -22.16 -4.78
CA ILE A 142 4.63 -23.53 -4.32
C ILE A 142 3.82 -24.35 -5.34
N VAL A 143 3.02 -23.69 -6.18
CA VAL A 143 2.21 -24.36 -7.21
C VAL A 143 3.09 -25.12 -8.18
N SER A 144 4.19 -24.49 -8.61
CA SER A 144 5.13 -25.08 -9.56
C SER A 144 5.86 -26.30 -8.98
N TRP A 145 5.96 -26.42 -7.65
CA TRP A 145 6.71 -27.47 -6.98
C TRP A 145 5.83 -28.60 -6.44
N GLN A 146 4.66 -28.27 -5.89
CA GLN A 146 3.81 -29.19 -5.13
C GLN A 146 2.34 -29.22 -5.62
N GLY A 147 2.02 -28.46 -6.66
CA GLY A 147 0.70 -28.42 -7.26
C GLY A 147 -0.31 -27.50 -6.57
N PRO A 148 -1.49 -27.31 -7.19
CA PRO A 148 -2.45 -26.28 -6.79
C PRO A 148 -3.16 -26.57 -5.46
N ALA A 149 -3.28 -27.85 -5.08
CA ALA A 149 -3.99 -28.26 -3.86
C ALA A 149 -3.24 -27.86 -2.58
N ILE A 150 -1.91 -28.01 -2.57
CA ILE A 150 -1.08 -27.59 -1.44
C ILE A 150 -0.93 -26.06 -1.44
N ALA A 151 -0.75 -25.44 -2.60
CA ALA A 151 -0.70 -23.98 -2.72
C ALA A 151 -1.98 -23.29 -2.18
N ALA A 152 -3.15 -23.91 -2.34
CA ALA A 152 -4.41 -23.41 -1.77
C ALA A 152 -4.45 -23.43 -0.22
N GLN A 153 -3.55 -24.16 0.43
CA GLN A 153 -3.42 -24.19 1.90
C GLN A 153 -2.50 -23.08 2.42
N LEU A 154 -1.62 -22.53 1.57
CA LEU A 154 -0.70 -21.46 1.94
C LEU A 154 -1.13 -20.10 1.40
N SER A 155 -1.60 -20.00 0.15
CA SER A 155 -1.97 -18.75 -0.50
C SER A 155 -3.39 -18.29 -0.10
N PRO A 156 -3.58 -17.08 0.46
CA PRO A 156 -4.91 -16.55 0.75
C PRO A 156 -5.78 -16.39 -0.49
N ALA A 157 -5.19 -16.00 -1.62
CA ALA A 157 -5.90 -15.84 -2.89
C ALA A 157 -6.45 -17.17 -3.40
N ARG A 158 -5.64 -18.24 -3.35
CA ARG A 158 -6.09 -19.58 -3.76
C ARG A 158 -7.05 -20.22 -2.77
N ALA A 159 -6.82 -20.04 -1.47
CA ALA A 159 -7.76 -20.48 -0.44
C ALA A 159 -9.16 -19.89 -0.65
N MET A 160 -9.23 -18.61 -1.03
CA MET A 160 -10.47 -17.93 -1.35
C MET A 160 -11.15 -18.52 -2.61
N PHE A 161 -10.42 -18.75 -3.70
CA PHE A 161 -11.00 -19.41 -4.88
C PHE A 161 -11.44 -20.86 -4.59
N ALA A 162 -10.68 -21.57 -3.75
CA ALA A 162 -11.01 -22.93 -3.33
C ALA A 162 -12.23 -22.96 -2.38
N ALA A 163 -12.48 -21.90 -1.60
CA ALA A 163 -13.68 -21.76 -0.78
C ALA A 163 -14.96 -21.64 -1.63
N LEU A 164 -14.85 -20.99 -2.80
CA LEU A 164 -15.90 -20.85 -3.80
C LEU A 164 -16.11 -22.11 -4.66
N ALA A 165 -15.18 -23.06 -4.65
CA ALA A 165 -15.34 -24.32 -5.36
C ALA A 165 -16.41 -25.22 -4.69
N PRO A 166 -17.17 -26.03 -5.45
CA PRO A 166 -18.18 -26.94 -4.89
C PRO A 166 -17.59 -27.96 -3.91
N ALA A 167 -16.46 -28.59 -4.29
CA ALA A 167 -15.78 -29.60 -3.49
C ALA A 167 -15.29 -29.08 -2.13
N GLY A 168 -15.08 -27.77 -2.00
CA GLY A 168 -14.43 -27.16 -0.84
C GLY A 168 -12.92 -27.48 -0.82
N GLY A 169 -12.09 -26.44 -0.74
CA GLY A 169 -10.65 -26.62 -0.58
C GLY A 169 -10.23 -27.10 0.82
N GLY A 170 -8.92 -27.17 1.04
CA GLY A 170 -8.30 -27.45 2.34
C GLY A 170 -8.45 -26.32 3.35
N LEU A 171 -9.69 -25.97 3.71
CA LEU A 171 -10.03 -24.89 4.65
C LEU A 171 -9.33 -25.06 5.99
N LEU A 172 -9.41 -26.26 6.58
CA LEU A 172 -8.79 -26.55 7.88
C LEU A 172 -7.27 -26.37 7.83
N SER A 173 -6.63 -26.81 6.74
CA SER A 173 -5.19 -26.61 6.55
C SER A 173 -4.83 -25.13 6.44
N PHE A 174 -5.58 -24.36 5.65
CA PHE A 174 -5.35 -22.92 5.53
C PHE A 174 -5.56 -22.18 6.86
N LEU A 175 -6.59 -22.55 7.62
CA LEU A 175 -6.82 -22.02 8.96
C LEU A 175 -5.69 -22.41 9.91
N GLY A 176 -5.17 -23.63 9.82
CA GLY A 176 -4.00 -24.09 10.57
C GLY A 176 -2.75 -23.25 10.27
N VAL A 177 -2.49 -22.96 8.98
CA VAL A 177 -1.39 -22.07 8.56
C VAL A 177 -1.58 -20.66 9.10
N CYS A 178 -2.77 -20.08 8.97
CA CYS A 178 -3.06 -18.74 9.50
C CYS A 178 -2.89 -18.71 11.02
N LEU A 179 -3.37 -19.73 11.74
CA LEU A 179 -3.24 -19.83 13.19
C LEU A 179 -1.77 -19.97 13.61
N ALA A 180 -0.98 -20.75 12.87
CA ALA A 180 0.46 -20.86 13.10
C ALA A 180 1.18 -19.51 12.90
N VAL A 181 0.83 -18.76 11.84
CA VAL A 181 1.34 -17.41 11.61
C VAL A 181 0.96 -16.50 12.79
N ILE A 182 -0.33 -16.42 13.14
CA ILE A 182 -0.85 -15.58 14.23
C ILE A 182 -0.17 -15.92 15.56
N ALA A 183 -0.09 -17.20 15.91
CA ALA A 183 0.53 -17.65 17.15
C ALA A 183 2.03 -17.33 17.17
N GLY A 184 2.74 -17.60 16.07
CA GLY A 184 4.18 -17.34 15.94
C GLY A 184 4.52 -15.85 16.04
N THR A 185 3.81 -15.00 15.29
CA THR A 185 4.06 -13.54 15.28
C THR A 185 3.69 -12.91 16.61
N ASN A 186 2.54 -13.27 17.20
CA ASN A 186 2.15 -12.74 18.51
C ASN A 186 3.08 -13.23 19.64
N LEU A 187 3.51 -14.49 19.63
CA LEU A 187 4.46 -15.01 20.63
C LEU A 187 5.80 -14.27 20.54
N LEU A 188 6.29 -14.03 19.32
CA LEU A 188 7.50 -13.24 19.09
C LEU A 188 7.32 -11.80 19.61
N ALA A 189 6.19 -11.16 19.28
CA ALA A 189 5.87 -9.81 19.74
C ALA A 189 5.85 -9.74 21.28
N ILE A 190 5.13 -10.64 21.94
CA ILE A 190 5.04 -10.70 23.40
C ILE A 190 6.43 -10.87 24.03
N ARG A 191 7.20 -11.87 23.58
CA ARG A 191 8.53 -12.16 24.15
C ARG A 191 9.55 -11.05 23.96
N ARG A 192 9.41 -10.24 22.91
CA ARG A 192 10.43 -9.24 22.53
C ARG A 192 9.97 -7.79 22.70
N VAL A 193 8.71 -7.51 23.03
CA VAL A 193 8.18 -6.13 23.08
C VAL A 193 8.97 -5.25 24.04
N ARG A 194 9.29 -5.73 25.25
CA ARG A 194 10.10 -4.97 26.22
C ARG A 194 11.54 -4.83 25.76
N ALA A 195 12.15 -5.91 25.25
CA ALA A 195 13.53 -5.87 24.77
C ALA A 195 13.72 -4.89 23.58
N TRP A 196 12.76 -4.85 22.65
CA TRP A 196 12.80 -3.94 21.50
C TRP A 196 12.64 -2.46 21.90
N ASN A 197 11.81 -2.18 22.91
CA ASN A 197 11.47 -0.80 23.25
C ASN A 197 12.27 -0.23 24.46
N MET A 198 12.61 -1.02 25.48
CA MET A 198 13.38 -0.56 26.65
C MET A 198 14.89 -0.41 26.38
N ALA A 199 15.49 -1.34 25.63
CA ALA A 199 16.91 -1.24 25.26
C ALA A 199 17.19 0.01 24.39
N ARG A 200 16.13 0.57 23.79
CA ARG A 200 16.16 1.78 22.98
C ARG A 200 16.21 3.04 23.85
N GLU A 201 15.45 3.09 24.94
CA GLU A 201 15.53 4.17 25.94
C GLU A 201 16.92 4.24 26.56
N ALA A 202 17.48 3.10 26.97
CA ALA A 202 18.83 3.04 27.54
C ALA A 202 19.88 3.63 26.58
N ARG A 203 19.79 3.34 25.27
CA ARG A 203 20.68 3.91 24.26
C ARG A 203 20.46 5.41 24.06
N ARG A 204 19.22 5.88 24.03
CA ARG A 204 18.90 7.32 23.89
C ARG A 204 19.35 8.11 25.11
N ALA A 205 19.11 7.61 26.31
CA ALA A 205 19.58 8.22 27.56
C ALA A 205 21.11 8.26 27.63
N ALA A 206 21.79 7.20 27.18
CA ALA A 206 23.24 7.19 27.05
C ALA A 206 23.75 8.21 26.02
N GLN A 207 23.08 8.36 24.87
CA GLN A 207 23.42 9.39 23.88
C GLN A 207 23.17 10.81 24.38
N ALA A 208 22.07 11.05 25.12
CA ALA A 208 21.79 12.35 25.72
C ALA A 208 22.84 12.72 26.78
N ARG A 209 23.26 11.75 27.63
CA ARG A 209 24.37 11.93 28.57
C ARG A 209 25.69 12.19 27.87
N ALA A 210 25.98 11.49 26.76
CA ALA A 210 27.17 11.74 25.95
C ALA A 210 27.15 13.11 25.27
N GLN A 211 25.97 13.64 24.91
CA GLN A 211 25.81 14.99 24.35
C GLN A 211 25.87 16.10 25.41
N ALA A 212 25.58 15.79 26.68
CA ALA A 212 25.73 16.70 27.81
C ALA A 212 27.19 16.84 28.29
N GLY A 213 28.12 16.05 27.74
CA GLY A 213 29.56 16.27 27.90
C GLY A 213 30.03 17.57 27.26
N PRO A 214 31.27 18.02 27.50
CA PRO A 214 31.80 19.27 26.96
C PRO A 214 31.59 19.31 25.45
N ALA A 215 30.96 20.39 24.98
CA ALA A 215 30.54 20.54 23.59
C ALA A 215 31.76 20.46 22.66
N SER A 216 31.98 19.28 22.06
CA SER A 216 32.93 19.18 20.95
C SER A 216 32.42 20.11 19.86
N ARG A 217 33.18 21.16 19.50
CA ARG A 217 32.90 22.00 18.34
C ARG A 217 32.88 21.09 17.11
N ARG A 218 31.68 20.66 16.73
CA ARG A 218 31.49 19.92 15.48
C ARG A 218 31.72 20.93 14.37
N PRO A 219 32.56 20.62 13.37
CA PRO A 219 32.76 21.52 12.25
C PRO A 219 31.40 21.86 11.63
N ALA A 220 31.20 23.14 11.31
CA ALA A 220 30.00 23.61 10.63
C ALA A 220 29.84 22.78 9.34
N ARG A 221 28.71 22.07 9.21
CA ARG A 221 28.45 21.27 8.01
C ARG A 221 28.08 22.21 6.89
N GLN A 222 28.68 22.04 5.71
CA GLN A 222 28.19 22.70 4.51
C GLN A 222 26.83 22.09 4.16
N VAL A 223 25.81 22.92 4.21
CA VAL A 223 24.44 22.60 3.81
C VAL A 223 24.30 22.96 2.33
N TRP A 224 23.60 22.14 1.55
CA TRP A 224 23.35 22.41 0.14
C TRP A 224 22.39 23.61 -0.05
N ALA A 225 22.27 24.08 -1.29
CA ALA A 225 21.35 25.16 -1.66
C ALA A 225 19.92 24.89 -1.18
N ASN A 226 19.43 23.64 -1.28
CA ASN A 226 18.20 23.23 -0.62
C ASN A 226 18.52 22.52 0.72
N PRO A 227 18.29 23.19 1.87
CA PRO A 227 18.62 22.64 3.19
C PRO A 227 17.70 21.48 3.59
N VAL A 228 16.45 21.46 3.13
CA VAL A 228 15.49 20.38 3.40
C VAL A 228 15.97 19.10 2.71
N LEU A 229 16.34 19.20 1.42
CA LEU A 229 16.84 18.06 0.65
C LEU A 229 18.13 17.51 1.25
N TRP A 230 19.08 18.39 1.60
CA TRP A 230 20.31 18.00 2.28
C TRP A 230 20.02 17.24 3.57
N ARG A 231 19.06 17.72 4.37
CA ARG A 231 18.68 17.06 5.62
C ARG A 231 18.10 15.67 5.35
N GLU A 232 17.17 15.53 4.41
CA GLU A 232 16.55 14.23 4.09
C GLU A 232 17.55 13.18 3.59
N ILE A 233 18.56 13.61 2.82
CA ILE A 233 19.54 12.70 2.20
C ILE A 233 20.74 12.43 3.11
N CYS A 234 21.32 13.48 3.70
CA CYS A 234 22.60 13.39 4.40
C CYS A 234 22.45 13.07 5.89
N THR A 235 21.30 13.35 6.50
CA THR A 235 21.07 12.90 7.88
C THR A 235 20.55 11.47 7.83
N ASN A 236 21.21 10.56 8.57
CA ASN A 236 20.80 9.16 8.70
C ASN A 236 19.49 9.03 9.50
N ALA A 237 18.41 9.69 9.06
CA ALA A 237 17.11 9.74 9.73
C ALA A 237 16.53 8.33 9.97
N TYR A 238 16.92 7.36 9.13
CA TYR A 238 16.35 6.00 9.11
C TYR A 238 17.26 4.91 9.74
N GLY A 239 18.50 5.27 10.12
CA GLY A 239 19.44 4.39 10.84
C GLY A 239 19.86 3.11 10.10
N ARG A 240 20.59 2.22 10.78
CA ARG A 240 21.06 0.93 10.23
C ARG A 240 19.94 -0.02 9.80
N THR A 241 18.74 0.17 10.34
CA THR A 241 17.57 -0.66 10.08
C THR A 241 17.04 -0.54 8.64
N ILE A 242 17.37 0.54 7.92
CA ILE A 242 17.05 0.70 6.50
C ILE A 242 17.66 -0.40 5.62
N VAL A 243 18.78 -0.99 6.04
CA VAL A 243 19.44 -2.08 5.31
C VAL A 243 18.53 -3.30 5.23
N ILE A 244 17.78 -3.62 6.28
CA ILE A 244 16.84 -4.75 6.30
C ILE A 244 15.72 -4.52 5.29
N VAL A 245 15.20 -3.30 5.21
CA VAL A 245 14.17 -2.94 4.23
C VAL A 245 14.72 -3.10 2.81
N ARG A 246 15.94 -2.62 2.56
CA ARG A 246 16.61 -2.78 1.25
C ARG A 246 16.80 -4.25 0.88
N LEU A 247 17.28 -5.08 1.80
CA LEU A 247 17.45 -6.52 1.58
C LEU A 247 16.12 -7.22 1.29
N ALA A 248 15.04 -6.86 2.01
CA ALA A 248 13.71 -7.40 1.75
C ALA A 248 13.24 -7.08 0.32
N TRP A 249 13.37 -5.83 -0.12
CA TRP A 249 13.02 -5.45 -1.49
C TRP A 249 13.89 -6.14 -2.54
N LEU A 250 15.18 -6.31 -2.29
CA LEU A 250 16.06 -7.09 -3.17
C LEU A 250 15.64 -8.56 -3.27
N LEU A 251 15.19 -9.17 -2.16
CA LEU A 251 14.64 -10.53 -2.17
C LEU A 251 13.32 -10.58 -2.97
N LEU A 252 12.45 -9.58 -2.84
CA LEU A 252 11.24 -9.51 -3.66
C LEU A 252 11.58 -9.44 -5.14
N PHE A 253 12.59 -8.64 -5.48
CA PHE A 253 13.05 -8.46 -6.84
C PHE A 253 13.62 -9.75 -7.40
N ALA A 254 14.48 -10.42 -6.63
CA ALA A 254 15.03 -11.72 -7.01
C ALA A 254 13.92 -12.76 -7.25
N ALA A 255 12.90 -12.81 -6.40
CA ALA A 255 11.76 -13.70 -6.60
C ALA A 255 10.94 -13.35 -7.85
N ALA A 256 10.68 -12.07 -8.10
CA ALA A 256 9.98 -11.61 -9.31
C ALA A 256 10.76 -11.95 -10.59
N VAL A 257 12.07 -11.68 -10.61
CA VAL A 257 12.95 -12.03 -11.72
C VAL A 257 13.02 -13.55 -11.92
N ALA A 258 13.11 -14.33 -10.84
CA ALA A 258 13.09 -15.78 -10.93
C ALA A 258 11.78 -16.31 -11.54
N GLY A 259 10.63 -15.75 -11.16
CA GLY A 259 9.34 -16.07 -11.76
C GLY A 259 9.29 -15.73 -13.26
N VAL A 260 9.78 -14.55 -13.65
CA VAL A 260 9.89 -14.15 -15.06
C VAL A 260 10.83 -15.07 -15.84
N MET A 261 11.97 -15.45 -15.26
CA MET A 261 12.94 -16.35 -15.88
C MET A 261 12.40 -17.78 -16.03
N ALA A 262 11.62 -18.26 -15.07
CA ALA A 262 10.98 -19.57 -15.14
C ALA A 262 10.00 -19.63 -16.33
N GLU A 263 9.16 -18.60 -16.49
CA GLU A 263 8.24 -18.51 -17.61
C GLU A 263 8.95 -18.28 -18.95
N ALA A 264 10.03 -17.50 -18.97
CA ALA A 264 10.83 -17.28 -20.19
C ALA A 264 11.46 -18.58 -20.73
N ARG A 265 11.71 -19.57 -19.86
CA ARG A 265 12.27 -20.88 -20.22
C ARG A 265 11.20 -21.94 -20.49
N ALA A 266 9.93 -21.64 -20.24
CA ALA A 266 8.85 -22.60 -20.43
C ALA A 266 8.51 -22.74 -21.92
N ASP A 267 8.19 -23.96 -22.37
CA ASP A 267 7.77 -24.23 -23.76
C ASP A 267 6.49 -23.46 -24.16
N ARG A 268 5.66 -23.12 -23.17
CA ARG A 268 4.43 -22.33 -23.32
C ARG A 268 4.34 -21.29 -22.20
N PRO A 269 4.91 -20.08 -22.41
CA PRO A 269 4.91 -19.05 -21.38
C PRO A 269 3.48 -18.61 -21.04
N ASP A 270 3.12 -18.65 -19.76
CA ASP A 270 1.82 -18.19 -19.27
C ASP A 270 1.90 -16.70 -18.90
N ARG A 271 1.18 -15.86 -19.64
CA ARG A 271 1.08 -14.41 -19.39
C ARG A 271 0.54 -14.11 -17.99
N PHE A 272 -0.33 -14.96 -17.46
CA PHE A 272 -0.87 -14.78 -16.12
C PHE A 272 0.19 -15.03 -15.04
N ALA A 273 1.04 -16.05 -15.20
CA ALA A 273 2.15 -16.32 -14.29
C ALA A 273 3.18 -15.18 -14.28
N VAL A 274 3.50 -14.62 -15.46
CA VAL A 274 4.35 -13.42 -15.56
C VAL A 274 3.72 -12.23 -14.83
N ALA A 275 2.42 -11.99 -15.00
CA ALA A 275 1.71 -10.91 -14.32
C ALA A 275 1.73 -11.08 -12.79
N VAL A 276 1.55 -12.31 -12.30
CA VAL A 276 1.61 -12.65 -10.87
C VAL A 276 3.01 -12.42 -10.29
N ALA A 277 4.08 -12.61 -11.08
CA ALA A 277 5.44 -12.30 -10.65
C ALA A 277 5.71 -10.78 -10.54
N VAL A 278 5.13 -9.97 -11.44
CA VAL A 278 5.46 -8.54 -11.59
C VAL A 278 4.56 -7.61 -10.79
N ILE A 279 3.25 -7.83 -10.81
CA ILE A 279 2.24 -6.94 -10.19
C ILE A 279 2.49 -6.71 -8.70
N PRO A 280 2.82 -7.72 -7.87
CA PRO A 280 2.96 -7.51 -6.43
C PRO A 280 4.12 -6.57 -6.09
N MET A 281 5.24 -6.66 -6.82
CA MET A 281 6.37 -5.74 -6.68
C MET A 281 5.95 -4.30 -7.00
N ALA A 282 5.34 -4.09 -8.17
CA ALA A 282 4.93 -2.76 -8.62
C ALA A 282 3.90 -2.12 -7.66
N LEU A 283 2.88 -2.88 -7.26
CA LEU A 283 1.84 -2.40 -6.33
C LEU A 283 2.43 -2.08 -4.96
N ALA A 284 3.30 -2.93 -4.43
CA ALA A 284 3.96 -2.68 -3.17
C ALA A 284 4.83 -1.42 -3.24
N SER A 285 5.53 -1.17 -4.35
CA SER A 285 6.35 0.02 -4.51
C SER A 285 5.50 1.29 -4.49
N LEU A 286 4.35 1.29 -5.19
CA LEU A 286 3.40 2.40 -5.17
C LEU A 286 2.87 2.69 -3.76
N LEU A 287 2.48 1.65 -3.02
CA LEU A 287 2.01 1.78 -1.64
C LEU A 287 3.13 2.26 -0.71
N ALA A 288 4.34 1.71 -0.82
CA ALA A 288 5.46 2.06 0.03
C ALA A 288 5.94 3.51 -0.21
N VAL A 289 6.02 3.95 -1.47
CA VAL A 289 6.37 5.34 -1.83
C VAL A 289 5.31 6.31 -1.32
N THR A 290 4.02 5.96 -1.44
CA THR A 290 2.93 6.79 -0.89
C THR A 290 3.02 6.87 0.63
N ALA A 291 3.23 5.75 1.32
CA ALA A 291 3.38 5.71 2.77
C ALA A 291 4.59 6.55 3.24
N LEU A 292 5.70 6.49 2.52
CA LEU A 292 6.90 7.30 2.76
C LEU A 292 6.61 8.79 2.66
N ALA A 293 6.02 9.18 1.54
CA ALA A 293 5.70 10.57 1.25
C ALA A 293 4.76 11.15 2.31
N VAL A 294 3.68 10.45 2.66
CA VAL A 294 2.78 10.86 3.75
C VAL A 294 3.55 10.99 5.06
N THR A 295 4.29 9.95 5.45
CA THR A 295 5.01 9.89 6.74
C THR A 295 6.05 11.01 6.86
N SER A 296 6.69 11.40 5.76
CA SER A 296 7.72 12.45 5.74
C SER A 296 7.19 13.83 6.18
N ILE A 297 5.90 14.07 5.99
CA ILE A 297 5.20 15.29 6.41
C ILE A 297 4.55 15.09 7.78
N THR A 298 3.83 13.98 7.95
CA THR A 298 3.05 13.78 9.17
C THR A 298 3.92 13.61 10.41
N THR A 299 5.11 13.03 10.27
CA THR A 299 6.06 12.91 11.39
C THR A 299 6.66 14.25 11.82
N GLU A 300 6.83 15.20 10.90
CA GLU A 300 7.28 16.55 11.28
C GLU A 300 6.23 17.30 12.05
N ARG A 301 4.97 17.14 11.64
CA ARG A 301 3.81 17.69 12.33
C ARG A 301 3.64 17.07 13.71
N ASP A 302 3.67 15.74 13.81
CA ASP A 302 3.51 15.03 15.09
C ASP A 302 4.61 15.38 16.10
N ARG A 303 5.79 15.80 15.62
CA ARG A 303 6.90 16.27 16.46
C ARG A 303 6.86 17.77 16.79
N GLY A 304 5.91 18.53 16.26
CA GLY A 304 5.86 19.99 16.40
C GLY A 304 6.97 20.73 15.65
N SER A 305 7.74 20.04 14.80
CA SER A 305 8.80 20.66 13.99
C SER A 305 8.27 21.39 12.76
N LEU A 306 7.07 21.02 12.29
CA LEU A 306 6.44 21.68 11.14
C LEU A 306 6.20 23.16 11.40
N ASP A 307 5.76 23.52 12.61
CA ASP A 307 5.48 24.91 12.99
C ASP A 307 6.77 25.75 13.00
N LEU A 308 7.90 25.16 13.39
CA LEU A 308 9.21 25.82 13.32
C LEU A 308 9.67 26.03 11.87
N LEU A 309 9.37 25.09 10.97
CA LEU A 309 9.70 25.21 9.55
C LEU A 309 8.83 26.28 8.87
N LEU A 310 7.57 26.44 9.30
CA LEU A 310 6.68 27.48 8.79
C LEU A 310 7.09 28.90 9.20
N VAL A 311 7.84 29.05 10.30
CA VAL A 311 8.38 30.35 10.76
C VAL A 311 9.81 30.61 10.22
N SER A 312 10.39 29.63 9.54
CA SER A 312 11.73 29.77 8.94
C SER A 312 11.68 30.42 7.56
N ASP A 313 12.83 30.84 7.03
CA ASP A 313 12.90 31.54 5.75
C ASP A 313 12.64 30.67 4.50
N LEU A 314 12.30 29.38 4.66
CA LEU A 314 12.13 28.41 3.58
C LEU A 314 10.98 28.77 2.63
N GLU A 315 11.25 28.73 1.32
CA GLU A 315 10.20 28.88 0.32
C GLU A 315 9.35 27.60 0.19
N ALA A 316 8.06 27.72 -0.15
CA ALA A 316 7.16 26.57 -0.34
C ALA A 316 7.70 25.54 -1.33
N LYS A 317 8.23 26.01 -2.46
CA LYS A 317 8.83 25.16 -3.50
C LYS A 317 10.06 24.42 -2.97
N GLU A 318 10.90 25.06 -2.16
CA GLU A 318 12.09 24.44 -1.59
C GLU A 318 11.71 23.33 -0.61
N PHE A 319 10.68 23.58 0.21
CA PHE A 319 10.14 22.58 1.14
C PHE A 319 9.54 21.38 0.40
N ILE A 320 8.63 21.61 -0.54
CA ILE A 320 7.90 20.53 -1.22
C ILE A 320 8.82 19.71 -2.11
N TRP A 321 9.64 20.34 -2.96
CA TRP A 321 10.59 19.63 -3.81
C TRP A 321 11.69 18.95 -2.98
N GLY A 322 12.15 19.60 -1.91
CA GLY A 322 13.12 19.00 -0.98
C GLY A 322 12.59 17.72 -0.34
N LYS A 323 11.32 17.73 0.09
CA LYS A 323 10.64 16.54 0.63
C LYS A 323 10.40 15.46 -0.43
N LEU A 324 9.92 15.86 -1.62
CA LEU A 324 9.62 14.93 -2.71
C LEU A 324 10.85 14.17 -3.19
N PHE A 325 11.93 14.88 -3.52
CA PHE A 325 13.17 14.24 -3.93
C PHE A 325 13.86 13.52 -2.78
N GLY A 326 13.78 14.05 -1.56
CA GLY A 326 14.26 13.35 -0.35
C GLY A 326 13.63 11.97 -0.19
N VAL A 327 12.30 11.89 -0.33
CA VAL A 327 11.56 10.63 -0.29
C VAL A 327 11.98 9.69 -1.42
N LEU A 328 12.06 10.17 -2.66
CA LEU A 328 12.45 9.34 -3.80
C LEU A 328 13.88 8.80 -3.68
N VAL A 329 14.83 9.58 -3.14
CA VAL A 329 16.21 9.15 -2.92
C VAL A 329 16.32 8.17 -1.76
N VAL A 330 15.61 8.40 -0.65
CA VAL A 330 15.55 7.45 0.48
C VAL A 330 14.90 6.14 0.03
N ALA A 331 13.90 6.21 -0.84
CA ALA A 331 13.17 5.09 -1.41
C ALA A 331 13.81 4.53 -2.68
N ARG A 332 15.05 4.91 -3.03
CA ARG A 332 15.64 4.57 -4.34
C ARG A 332 15.57 3.09 -4.68
N GLU A 333 15.76 2.18 -3.72
CA GLU A 333 15.62 0.74 -3.99
C GLU A 333 14.17 0.35 -4.28
N VAL A 334 13.20 0.92 -3.56
CA VAL A 334 11.76 0.70 -3.78
C VAL A 334 11.30 1.23 -5.14
N VAL A 335 11.90 2.34 -5.60
CA VAL A 335 11.58 3.01 -6.87
C VAL A 335 12.29 2.33 -8.04
N LEU A 336 13.58 2.00 -7.90
CA LEU A 336 14.40 1.48 -9.00
C LEU A 336 14.13 -0.01 -9.30
N LEU A 337 13.87 -0.84 -8.29
CA LEU A 337 13.66 -2.28 -8.50
C LEU A 337 12.47 -2.63 -9.42
N PRO A 338 11.27 -2.01 -9.32
CA PRO A 338 10.21 -2.27 -10.30
C PRO A 338 10.57 -1.78 -11.71
N LEU A 339 11.36 -0.69 -11.85
CA LEU A 339 11.84 -0.23 -13.15
C LEU A 339 12.86 -1.21 -13.75
N LEU A 340 13.78 -1.73 -12.93
CA LEU A 340 14.73 -2.78 -13.32
C LEU A 340 14.02 -4.08 -13.69
N LEU A 341 12.87 -4.38 -13.06
CA LEU A 341 12.08 -5.56 -13.40
C LEU A 341 11.48 -5.45 -14.81
N CYS A 342 11.12 -4.23 -15.24
CA CYS A 342 10.70 -3.96 -16.61
C CYS A 342 11.84 -4.22 -17.60
N VAL A 343 13.07 -3.84 -17.25
CA VAL A 343 14.26 -4.15 -18.06
C VAL A 343 14.52 -5.66 -18.10
N ALA A 344 14.33 -6.35 -16.97
CA ALA A 344 14.48 -7.81 -16.90
C ALA A 344 13.47 -8.55 -17.80
N LEU A 345 12.25 -8.03 -17.96
CA LEU A 345 11.25 -8.57 -18.90
C LEU A 345 11.69 -8.45 -20.37
N VAL A 346 12.42 -7.39 -20.72
CA VAL A 346 13.00 -7.23 -22.06
C VAL A 346 14.18 -8.16 -22.25
N ALA A 347 15.09 -8.21 -21.28
CA ALA A 347 16.26 -9.07 -21.31
C ALA A 347 15.91 -10.57 -21.34
N SER A 348 14.75 -10.95 -20.78
CA SER A 348 14.25 -12.33 -20.81
C SER A 348 13.59 -12.74 -22.12
N GLY A 349 13.37 -11.80 -23.05
CA GLY A 349 12.60 -12.03 -24.27
C GLY A 349 11.08 -12.13 -24.07
N VAL A 350 10.58 -11.93 -22.84
CA VAL A 350 9.14 -11.95 -22.54
C VAL A 350 8.44 -10.68 -23.06
N ALA A 351 9.15 -9.55 -23.09
CA ALA A 351 8.66 -8.29 -23.64
C ALA A 351 9.59 -7.78 -24.76
N SER A 352 9.00 -7.12 -25.76
CA SER A 352 9.78 -6.37 -26.76
C SER A 352 10.43 -5.12 -26.14
N LEU A 353 11.49 -4.61 -26.76
CA LEU A 353 12.16 -3.38 -26.32
C LEU A 353 11.17 -2.20 -26.22
N GLU A 354 10.29 -2.07 -27.21
CA GLU A 354 9.26 -1.03 -27.26
C GLU A 354 8.30 -1.13 -26.05
N ASN A 355 7.72 -2.31 -25.80
CA ASN A 355 6.83 -2.51 -24.66
C ASN A 355 7.54 -2.35 -23.32
N GLY A 356 8.83 -2.70 -23.26
CA GLY A 356 9.67 -2.45 -22.09
C GLY A 356 9.85 -0.97 -21.79
N LEU A 357 10.11 -0.14 -22.81
CA LEU A 357 10.20 1.32 -22.65
C LEU A 357 8.89 1.91 -22.18
N TYR A 358 7.76 1.46 -22.75
CA TYR A 358 6.43 1.89 -22.30
C TYR A 358 6.16 1.53 -20.84
N LEU A 359 6.55 0.32 -20.43
CA LEU A 359 6.36 -0.13 -19.05
C LEU A 359 7.25 0.66 -18.08
N VAL A 360 8.54 0.89 -18.41
CA VAL A 360 9.45 1.71 -17.58
C VAL A 360 8.90 3.11 -17.41
N LEU A 361 8.50 3.78 -18.50
CA LEU A 361 8.01 5.15 -18.44
C LEU A 361 6.67 5.23 -17.68
N GLY A 362 5.74 4.31 -17.96
CA GLY A 362 4.47 4.21 -17.25
C GLY A 362 4.66 3.98 -15.75
N THR A 363 5.49 3.02 -15.36
CA THR A 363 5.80 2.75 -13.95
C THR A 363 6.47 3.96 -13.28
N ALA A 364 7.38 4.67 -13.95
CA ALA A 364 8.01 5.87 -13.41
C ALA A 364 6.99 6.99 -13.15
N ILE A 365 6.06 7.23 -14.09
CA ILE A 365 4.97 8.21 -13.93
C ILE A 365 4.11 7.85 -12.71
N LEU A 366 3.72 6.58 -12.58
CA LEU A 366 2.89 6.14 -11.46
C LEU A 366 3.60 6.26 -10.10
N LEU A 367 4.90 5.94 -10.04
CA LEU A 367 5.70 6.09 -8.81
C LEU A 367 5.86 7.56 -8.42
N PHE A 368 6.06 8.45 -9.40
CA PHE A 368 6.13 9.89 -9.15
C PHE A 368 4.78 10.44 -8.68
N PHE A 369 3.67 10.05 -9.32
CA PHE A 369 2.31 10.38 -8.89
C PHE A 369 2.05 9.90 -7.45
N ALA A 370 2.43 8.67 -7.11
CA ALA A 370 2.28 8.11 -5.77
C ALA A 370 3.03 8.93 -4.70
N ALA A 371 4.22 9.42 -5.03
CA ALA A 371 4.99 10.28 -4.12
C ALA A 371 4.32 11.65 -3.92
N VAL A 372 3.87 12.29 -5.01
CA VAL A 372 3.17 13.60 -4.94
C VAL A 372 1.85 13.48 -4.19
N LEU A 373 1.06 12.44 -4.48
CA LEU A 373 -0.16 12.12 -3.75
C LEU A 373 0.09 12.00 -2.25
N GLY A 374 1.15 11.30 -1.86
CA GLY A 374 1.48 11.14 -0.45
C GLY A 374 1.83 12.46 0.24
N ILE A 375 2.56 13.36 -0.41
CA ILE A 375 2.84 14.70 0.13
C ILE A 375 1.55 15.52 0.27
N HIS A 376 0.73 15.56 -0.78
CA HIS A 376 -0.54 16.30 -0.78
C HIS A 376 -1.46 15.85 0.37
N VAL A 377 -1.63 14.54 0.53
CA VAL A 377 -2.47 13.96 1.59
C VAL A 377 -1.85 14.20 2.97
N GLY A 378 -0.51 14.13 3.09
CA GLY A 378 0.22 14.43 4.32
C GLY A 378 0.00 15.86 4.83
N LEU A 379 -0.02 16.83 3.91
CA LEU A 379 -0.30 18.23 4.19
C LEU A 379 -1.79 18.48 4.47
N SER A 380 -2.69 17.81 3.74
CA SER A 380 -4.14 18.04 3.82
C SER A 380 -4.78 17.48 5.09
N TYR A 381 -4.34 16.33 5.61
CA TYR A 381 -5.01 15.67 6.73
C TYR A 381 -4.27 15.89 8.05
N PRO A 382 -4.88 16.51 9.08
CA PRO A 382 -4.22 16.84 10.35
C PRO A 382 -3.86 15.61 11.19
N SER A 383 -4.57 14.50 11.01
CA SER A 383 -4.26 13.24 11.70
C SER A 383 -3.43 12.33 10.80
N SER A 384 -2.25 11.93 11.26
CA SER A 384 -1.33 11.03 10.55
C SER A 384 -2.00 9.70 10.20
N ARG A 385 -2.87 9.19 11.07
CA ARG A 385 -3.65 7.97 10.83
C ARG A 385 -4.59 8.12 9.63
N ARG A 386 -5.30 9.26 9.56
CA ARG A 386 -6.23 9.54 8.46
C ARG A 386 -5.46 9.79 7.17
N ALA A 387 -4.37 10.55 7.23
CA ALA A 387 -3.52 10.83 6.07
C ALA A 387 -2.99 9.53 5.43
N ILE A 388 -2.38 8.65 6.23
CA ILE A 388 -1.84 7.37 5.74
C ILE A 388 -2.95 6.51 5.14
N GLY A 389 -4.10 6.42 5.82
CA GLY A 389 -5.26 5.66 5.36
C GLY A 389 -5.81 6.18 4.02
N VAL A 390 -5.93 7.51 3.87
CA VAL A 390 -6.43 8.14 2.64
C VAL A 390 -5.46 7.96 1.48
N GLY A 391 -4.16 8.18 1.69
CA GLY A 391 -3.16 8.03 0.63
C GLY A 391 -3.10 6.59 0.09
N LEU A 392 -3.02 5.61 1.00
CA LEU A 392 -2.97 4.20 0.61
C LEU A 392 -4.32 3.71 0.06
N GLY A 393 -5.43 4.17 0.64
CA GLY A 393 -6.77 3.87 0.13
C GLY A 393 -6.99 4.41 -1.28
N THR A 394 -6.44 5.58 -1.60
CA THR A 394 -6.50 6.18 -2.93
C THR A 394 -5.74 5.34 -3.97
N ILE A 395 -4.52 4.91 -3.66
CA ILE A 395 -3.74 4.00 -4.53
C ILE A 395 -4.48 2.66 -4.70
N ALA A 396 -4.94 2.06 -3.60
CA ALA A 396 -5.70 0.81 -3.66
C ALA A 396 -6.97 0.96 -4.53
N PHE A 397 -7.71 2.06 -4.39
CA PHE A 397 -8.89 2.34 -5.20
C PHE A 397 -8.54 2.48 -6.69
N LEU A 398 -7.54 3.29 -7.04
CA LEU A 398 -7.16 3.54 -8.44
C LEU A 398 -6.68 2.28 -9.16
N PHE A 399 -5.94 1.38 -8.49
CA PHE A 399 -5.40 0.19 -9.14
C PHE A 399 -6.28 -1.05 -8.95
N ILE A 400 -6.69 -1.35 -7.72
CA ILE A 400 -7.47 -2.56 -7.41
C ILE A 400 -8.95 -2.31 -7.73
N GLY A 401 -9.48 -1.14 -7.39
CA GLY A 401 -10.87 -0.79 -7.65
C GLY A 401 -11.17 -0.72 -9.15
N VAL A 402 -10.38 0.02 -9.93
CA VAL A 402 -10.57 0.13 -11.39
C VAL A 402 -10.34 -1.21 -12.09
N ALA A 403 -9.32 -1.98 -11.69
CA ALA A 403 -9.12 -3.33 -12.25
C ALA A 403 -10.30 -4.27 -11.94
N THR A 404 -10.91 -4.12 -10.76
CA THR A 404 -12.11 -4.89 -10.40
C THR A 404 -13.31 -4.47 -11.25
N ALA A 405 -13.52 -3.17 -11.48
CA ALA A 405 -14.57 -2.69 -12.37
C ALA A 405 -14.42 -3.22 -13.80
N MET A 406 -13.18 -3.26 -14.30
CA MET A 406 -12.89 -3.85 -15.60
C MET A 406 -13.18 -5.36 -15.62
N ARG A 407 -12.77 -6.12 -14.58
CA ARG A 407 -13.10 -7.54 -14.46
C ARG A 407 -14.62 -7.78 -14.47
N ILE A 408 -15.38 -6.93 -13.79
CA ILE A 408 -16.85 -6.95 -13.79
C ILE A 408 -17.38 -6.71 -15.20
N MET A 409 -16.86 -5.70 -15.91
CA MET A 409 -17.30 -5.41 -17.27
C MET A 409 -17.00 -6.54 -18.26
N VAL A 410 -15.79 -7.11 -18.22
CA VAL A 410 -15.41 -8.27 -19.06
C VAL A 410 -16.31 -9.47 -18.76
N ALA A 411 -16.64 -9.69 -17.49
CA ALA A 411 -17.53 -10.76 -17.07
C ALA A 411 -18.97 -10.59 -17.59
N PHE A 412 -19.43 -9.33 -17.77
CA PHE A 412 -20.76 -9.00 -18.31
C PHE A 412 -20.73 -8.62 -19.80
N GLY A 413 -19.67 -8.98 -20.53
CA GLY A 413 -19.40 -8.63 -21.92
C GLY A 413 -20.55 -8.83 -22.92
N SER A 414 -21.48 -9.75 -22.62
CA SER A 414 -22.63 -10.09 -23.47
C SER A 414 -23.80 -9.10 -23.41
N SER A 415 -23.85 -8.21 -22.41
CA SER A 415 -25.04 -7.37 -22.16
C SER A 415 -24.64 -5.96 -21.72
N PHE A 416 -24.81 -4.98 -22.61
CA PHE A 416 -24.45 -3.58 -22.37
C PHE A 416 -25.17 -2.96 -21.17
N GLU A 417 -26.47 -3.21 -21.03
CA GLU A 417 -27.27 -2.65 -19.93
C GLU A 417 -26.78 -3.10 -18.55
N LEU A 418 -26.34 -4.37 -18.44
CA LEU A 418 -25.79 -4.93 -17.19
C LEU A 418 -24.36 -4.43 -16.89
N GLN A 419 -23.64 -3.94 -17.90
CA GLN A 419 -22.32 -3.34 -17.72
C GLN A 419 -22.41 -1.89 -17.24
N LEU A 420 -23.38 -1.13 -17.76
CA LEU A 420 -23.44 0.32 -17.57
C LEU A 420 -23.60 0.72 -16.10
N ALA A 421 -24.48 0.05 -15.35
CA ALA A 421 -24.73 0.41 -13.96
C ALA A 421 -23.53 0.16 -13.02
N PRO A 422 -22.89 -1.04 -12.99
CA PRO A 422 -21.66 -1.24 -12.21
C PRO A 422 -20.51 -0.35 -12.64
N PHE A 423 -20.40 -0.08 -13.95
CA PHE A 423 -19.37 0.79 -14.50
C PHE A 423 -19.54 2.24 -14.02
N LEU A 424 -20.74 2.81 -14.17
CA LEU A 424 -21.05 4.15 -13.68
C LEU A 424 -20.92 4.23 -12.16
N ALA A 425 -21.34 3.20 -11.41
CA ALA A 425 -21.18 3.18 -9.97
C ALA A 425 -19.71 3.28 -9.54
N VAL A 426 -18.80 2.56 -10.21
CA VAL A 426 -17.37 2.64 -9.86
C VAL A 426 -16.72 3.93 -10.36
N ILE A 427 -17.05 4.42 -11.57
CA ILE A 427 -16.45 5.66 -12.08
C ILE A 427 -16.99 6.88 -11.33
N VAL A 428 -18.31 7.03 -11.22
CA VAL A 428 -18.93 8.19 -10.57
C VAL A 428 -18.72 8.13 -9.06
N GLY A 429 -19.01 6.99 -8.43
CA GLY A 429 -18.76 6.81 -6.99
C GLY A 429 -17.27 6.94 -6.66
N GLY A 430 -16.42 6.42 -7.54
CA GLY A 430 -14.97 6.59 -7.47
C GLY A 430 -14.49 8.02 -7.58
N ALA A 431 -15.02 8.78 -8.55
CA ALA A 431 -14.71 10.18 -8.74
C ALA A 431 -15.14 11.02 -7.53
N ILE A 432 -16.33 10.76 -6.98
CA ILE A 432 -16.82 11.44 -5.77
C ILE A 432 -15.94 11.11 -4.57
N GLY A 433 -15.61 9.82 -4.38
CA GLY A 433 -14.74 9.38 -3.29
C GLY A 433 -13.33 9.96 -3.39
N LEU A 434 -12.78 10.01 -4.60
CA LEU A 434 -11.47 10.58 -4.89
C LEU A 434 -11.47 12.10 -4.67
N TYR A 435 -12.51 12.80 -5.10
CA TYR A 435 -12.65 14.23 -4.83
C TYR A 435 -12.72 14.49 -3.33
N ALA A 436 -13.58 13.77 -2.59
CA ALA A 436 -13.69 13.91 -1.13
C ALA A 436 -12.37 13.61 -0.41
N ALA A 437 -11.57 12.67 -0.92
CA ALA A 437 -10.26 12.33 -0.38
C ALA A 437 -9.20 13.40 -0.68
N LEU A 438 -9.19 13.98 -1.88
CA LEU A 438 -8.15 14.90 -2.32
C LEU A 438 -8.46 16.37 -2.02
N SER A 439 -9.72 16.75 -1.88
CA SER A 439 -10.17 18.13 -1.69
C SER A 439 -10.37 18.55 -0.23
N ALA A 440 -10.03 17.69 0.75
CA ALA A 440 -10.46 17.83 2.15
C ALA A 440 -10.02 19.13 2.87
N ARG A 441 -8.92 19.76 2.44
CA ARG A 441 -8.48 21.08 2.95
C ARG A 441 -8.21 22.11 1.86
N ASN A 442 -7.72 21.66 0.70
CA ASN A 442 -7.35 22.54 -0.41
C ASN A 442 -8.16 22.15 -1.65
N PRO A 443 -9.47 22.46 -1.70
CA PRO A 443 -10.27 22.21 -2.89
C PRO A 443 -9.76 23.09 -4.04
N SER A 444 -9.57 22.50 -5.21
CA SER A 444 -9.27 23.24 -6.43
C SER A 444 -10.06 22.65 -7.60
N PRO A 445 -10.44 23.46 -8.61
CA PRO A 445 -11.08 22.95 -9.82
C PRO A 445 -10.22 21.89 -10.53
N ALA A 446 -8.89 22.02 -10.48
CA ALA A 446 -7.96 21.06 -11.03
C ALA A 446 -8.05 19.69 -10.32
N ILE A 447 -8.16 19.67 -8.98
CA ILE A 447 -8.40 18.42 -8.21
C ILE A 447 -9.76 17.82 -8.56
N GLY A 448 -10.77 18.67 -8.78
CA GLY A 448 -12.10 18.25 -9.28
C GLY A 448 -12.00 17.48 -10.58
N TRP A 449 -11.38 18.08 -11.59
CA TRP A 449 -11.16 17.43 -12.89
C TRP A 449 -10.28 16.20 -12.80
N ALA A 450 -9.21 16.23 -12.01
CA ALA A 450 -8.33 15.07 -11.84
C ALA A 450 -9.09 13.90 -11.22
N SER A 451 -9.91 14.17 -10.20
CA SER A 451 -10.73 13.16 -9.52
C SER A 451 -11.79 12.56 -10.43
N ALA A 452 -12.41 13.38 -11.29
CA ALA A 452 -13.42 12.93 -12.25
C ALA A 452 -12.81 12.09 -13.39
N LEU A 453 -11.65 12.49 -13.90
CA LEU A 453 -11.04 11.86 -15.08
C LEU A 453 -10.23 10.61 -14.76
N LEU A 454 -9.57 10.55 -13.58
CA LEU A 454 -8.66 9.45 -13.24
C LEU A 454 -9.30 8.05 -13.33
N PRO A 455 -10.49 7.77 -12.78
CA PRO A 455 -11.10 6.45 -12.89
C PRO A 455 -11.42 6.08 -14.35
N ALA A 456 -11.96 7.04 -15.12
CA ALA A 456 -12.34 6.83 -16.52
C ALA A 456 -11.12 6.61 -17.42
N LEU A 457 -10.08 7.43 -17.29
CA LEU A 457 -8.86 7.30 -18.08
C LEU A 457 -8.06 6.04 -17.69
N THR A 458 -7.99 5.69 -16.40
CA THR A 458 -7.38 4.42 -15.98
C THR A 458 -8.11 3.24 -16.63
N PHE A 459 -9.44 3.29 -16.67
CA PHE A 459 -10.23 2.28 -17.36
C PHE A 459 -9.92 2.22 -18.86
N VAL A 460 -9.88 3.37 -19.57
CA VAL A 460 -9.49 3.44 -20.99
C VAL A 460 -8.11 2.83 -21.21
N GLY A 461 -7.15 3.13 -20.34
CA GLY A 461 -5.82 2.52 -20.37
C GLY A 461 -5.88 1.00 -20.28
N ILE A 462 -6.65 0.45 -19.33
CA ILE A 462 -6.79 -1.01 -19.19
C ILE A 462 -7.46 -1.63 -20.44
N THR A 463 -8.48 -0.98 -21.01
CA THR A 463 -9.13 -1.48 -22.24
C THR A 463 -8.18 -1.44 -23.45
N GLY A 464 -7.36 -0.40 -23.58
CA GLY A 464 -6.33 -0.32 -24.61
C GLY A 464 -5.31 -1.44 -24.48
N PHE A 465 -4.91 -1.80 -23.25
CA PHE A 465 -4.05 -2.95 -22.99
C PHE A 465 -4.69 -4.26 -23.44
N LEU A 466 -5.98 -4.48 -23.16
CA LEU A 466 -6.70 -5.67 -23.62
C LEU A 466 -6.82 -5.76 -25.14
N GLN A 467 -6.91 -4.61 -25.82
CA GLN A 467 -6.94 -4.52 -27.28
C GLN A 467 -5.55 -4.68 -27.92
N GLY A 468 -4.49 -4.80 -27.10
CA GLY A 468 -3.11 -4.90 -27.56
C GLY A 468 -2.46 -3.56 -27.94
N ASN A 469 -3.13 -2.43 -27.68
CA ASN A 469 -2.61 -1.10 -28.00
C ASN A 469 -1.76 -0.54 -26.84
N THR A 470 -0.53 -1.01 -26.71
CA THR A 470 0.36 -0.68 -25.58
C THR A 470 0.80 0.78 -25.55
N LEU A 471 0.95 1.44 -26.71
CA LEU A 471 1.27 2.87 -26.79
C LEU A 471 0.12 3.73 -26.23
N GLN A 472 -1.13 3.39 -26.57
CA GLN A 472 -2.29 4.09 -26.01
C GLN A 472 -2.33 4.00 -24.49
N VAL A 473 -1.97 2.85 -23.91
CA VAL A 473 -1.88 2.68 -22.44
C VAL A 473 -0.93 3.71 -21.83
N LEU A 474 0.27 3.83 -22.41
CA LEU A 474 1.27 4.79 -21.93
C LEU A 474 0.78 6.23 -22.06
N LEU A 475 0.23 6.61 -23.23
CA LEU A 475 -0.24 7.97 -23.46
C LEU A 475 -1.37 8.36 -22.50
N VAL A 476 -2.34 7.46 -22.31
CA VAL A 476 -3.46 7.67 -21.39
C VAL A 476 -2.96 7.75 -19.95
N ALA A 477 -2.02 6.89 -19.54
CA ALA A 477 -1.43 6.95 -18.21
C ALA A 477 -0.64 8.26 -18.00
N ALA A 478 0.15 8.70 -18.99
CA ALA A 478 0.90 9.95 -18.93
C ALA A 478 -0.01 11.16 -18.79
N VAL A 479 -1.10 11.23 -19.56
CA VAL A 479 -2.08 12.32 -19.45
C VAL A 479 -2.82 12.26 -18.11
N ALA A 480 -3.38 11.11 -17.76
CA ALA A 480 -4.21 10.98 -16.56
C ALA A 480 -3.43 11.27 -15.27
N TYR A 481 -2.32 10.55 -15.08
CA TYR A 481 -1.52 10.66 -13.87
C TYR A 481 -0.59 11.86 -13.89
N GLY A 482 -0.13 12.31 -15.07
CA GLY A 482 0.62 13.56 -15.22
C GLY A 482 -0.22 14.78 -14.86
N PHE A 483 -1.44 14.88 -15.41
CA PHE A 483 -2.37 15.95 -15.04
C PHE A 483 -2.72 15.91 -13.54
N ALA A 484 -3.04 14.73 -13.01
CA ALA A 484 -3.33 14.58 -11.58
C ALA A 484 -2.14 14.98 -10.69
N THR A 485 -0.91 14.66 -11.12
CA THR A 485 0.31 15.06 -10.40
C THR A 485 0.42 16.58 -10.32
N VAL A 486 0.24 17.29 -11.44
CA VAL A 486 0.27 18.76 -11.45
C VAL A 486 -0.87 19.36 -10.64
N ALA A 487 -2.09 18.80 -10.78
CA ALA A 487 -3.28 19.23 -10.06
C ALA A 487 -3.14 19.10 -8.53
N LEU A 488 -2.33 18.15 -8.04
CA LEU A 488 -2.03 17.99 -6.62
C LEU A 488 -0.84 18.84 -6.16
N LEU A 489 0.18 19.00 -7.01
CA LEU A 489 1.40 19.72 -6.65
C LEU A 489 1.19 21.24 -6.54
N VAL A 490 0.45 21.84 -7.48
CA VAL A 490 0.25 23.31 -7.53
C VAL A 490 -0.49 23.83 -6.28
N PRO A 491 -1.63 23.26 -5.86
CA PRO A 491 -2.30 23.71 -4.63
C PRO A 491 -1.47 23.43 -3.37
N ALA A 492 -0.66 22.38 -3.35
CA ALA A 492 0.22 22.09 -2.22
C ALA A 492 1.27 23.19 -2.02
N ILE A 493 1.84 23.73 -3.11
CA ILE A 493 2.77 24.87 -3.08
C ILE A 493 2.05 26.12 -2.56
N GLY A 494 0.90 26.48 -3.17
CA GLY A 494 0.16 27.68 -2.79
C GLY A 494 -0.35 27.66 -1.33
N ALA A 495 -0.71 26.48 -0.81
CA ALA A 495 -1.16 26.36 0.58
C ALA A 495 -0.05 26.65 1.61
N PHE A 496 1.21 26.35 1.29
CA PHE A 496 2.34 26.67 2.17
C PHE A 496 2.61 28.18 2.19
N ASP A 497 2.50 28.85 1.04
CA ASP A 497 2.65 30.31 0.95
C ASP A 497 1.53 31.05 1.72
N LEU A 498 0.30 30.53 1.69
CA LEU A 498 -0.83 31.04 2.48
C LEU A 498 -0.61 30.86 3.99
N LEU A 499 -0.11 29.69 4.43
CA LEU A 499 0.12 29.40 5.85
C LEU A 499 1.30 30.20 6.45
N THR A 500 2.27 30.57 5.63
CA THR A 500 3.41 31.41 6.04
C THR A 500 3.10 32.91 5.99
N GLY A 501 1.88 33.28 5.56
CA GLY A 501 1.48 34.69 5.39
C GLY A 501 2.27 35.43 4.31
N ARG A 502 2.96 34.68 3.43
CA ARG A 502 3.81 35.22 2.36
C ARG A 502 3.05 35.51 1.08
N THR A 503 1.75 35.23 1.03
CA THR A 503 0.90 35.81 -0.01
C THR A 503 0.83 37.31 0.22
N THR A 504 1.58 38.04 -0.60
CA THR A 504 1.36 39.45 -0.82
C THR A 504 -0.13 39.67 -1.05
N ALA A 505 -0.77 40.39 -0.13
CA ALA A 505 -1.89 41.23 -0.51
C ALA A 505 -1.34 42.22 -1.55
N GLY A 506 -1.46 41.88 -2.84
CA GLY A 506 -0.88 42.65 -3.92
C GLY A 506 -0.77 41.83 -5.20
N GLU A 507 -1.92 41.58 -5.83
CA GLU A 507 -2.27 41.94 -7.23
C GLU A 507 -3.55 41.22 -7.67
#